data_AF-A0A1G1VMC8-F1
#
_entry.id   AF-A0A1G1VMC8-F1
#
_cell.length_a   1.000
_cell.length_b   1.000
_cell.length_c   1.000
_cell.angle_alpha   90.00
_cell.angle_beta   90.00
_cell.angle_gamma   90.00
#
_symmetry.space_group_name_H-M   'P 1'
#
loop_
_entity.id
_entity.type
_entity.pdbx_description
1 polymer ?
#
loop_
_entity_poly.entity_id
_entity_poly.type
_entity_poly.pdbx_seq_one_letter_code
_entity_poly.pdbx_strand_id
1 'polypeptide(L)'
;MQKKKKDPGYVHAVGRRKTANARIRLYAKKGPIIVNDKPIEAYFPLESHKALYLEPFRVTETLDRYSASIRVLGSGQSGQLGAVVHGLARALAKADPKYRTPLKKRGLLTRDQRMKERRKPGLAQAARARKQSPKR
;
A
#
# COMPACT_ATOMS: atom_id res chain seq x y z
N MET A 1 -21.65 -15.98 27.08
CA MET A 1 -20.27 -15.58 27.44
C MET A 1 -19.59 -14.89 26.25
N GLN A 2 -19.52 -13.56 26.24
CA GLN A 2 -18.76 -12.82 25.22
C GLN A 2 -17.28 -12.83 25.62
N LYS A 3 -16.42 -13.51 24.83
CA LYS A 3 -14.97 -13.50 25.06
C LYS A 3 -14.45 -12.08 24.87
N LYS A 4 -13.95 -11.44 25.93
CA LYS A 4 -13.20 -10.17 25.85
C LYS A 4 -12.10 -10.33 24.79
N LYS A 5 -12.17 -9.56 23.70
CA LYS A 5 -11.10 -9.50 22.70
C LYS A 5 -9.87 -8.95 23.40
N LYS A 6 -8.82 -9.76 23.50
CA LYS A 6 -7.48 -9.32 23.94
C LYS A 6 -7.05 -8.23 22.96
N ASP A 7 -6.80 -7.01 23.45
CA ASP A 7 -6.31 -5.94 22.60
C ASP A 7 -4.98 -6.38 21.99
N PRO A 8 -4.93 -6.55 20.66
CA PRO A 8 -3.66 -6.80 20.03
C PRO A 8 -2.84 -5.52 20.23
N GLY A 9 -1.67 -5.60 20.85
CA GLY A 9 -0.72 -4.48 21.00
C GLY A 9 -0.13 -3.99 19.67
N TYR A 10 -0.92 -4.00 18.60
CA TYR A 10 -0.61 -3.53 17.26
C TYR A 10 -1.81 -2.81 16.64
N VAL A 11 -1.52 -1.80 15.84
CA VAL A 11 -2.52 -1.11 15.04
C VAL A 11 -2.73 -1.86 13.75
N HIS A 12 -3.98 -2.23 13.45
CA HIS A 12 -4.35 -2.93 12.23
C HIS A 12 -4.81 -1.97 11.13
N ALA A 13 -4.22 -2.10 9.95
CA ALA A 13 -4.64 -1.38 8.76
C ALA A 13 -4.59 -2.25 7.51
N VAL A 14 -5.33 -1.83 6.49
CA VAL A 14 -5.39 -2.49 5.18
C VAL A 14 -5.13 -1.45 4.10
N GLY A 15 -4.26 -1.79 3.17
CA GLY A 15 -4.02 -1.02 1.95
C GLY A 15 -4.35 -1.84 0.70
N ARG A 16 -4.81 -1.18 -0.36
CA ARG A 16 -5.23 -1.84 -1.60
C ARG A 16 -4.82 -0.99 -2.80
N ARG A 17 -4.35 -1.62 -3.87
CA ARG A 17 -4.06 -0.97 -5.16
C ARG A 17 -4.19 -1.99 -6.29
N LYS A 18 -4.88 -1.63 -7.37
CA LYS A 18 -5.27 -2.60 -8.42
C LYS A 18 -5.93 -3.83 -7.78
N THR A 19 -5.32 -5.01 -7.92
CA THR A 19 -5.73 -6.27 -7.29
C THR A 19 -4.93 -6.63 -6.04
N ALA A 20 -3.90 -5.85 -5.67
CA ALA A 20 -3.11 -6.08 -4.46
C ALA A 20 -3.88 -5.71 -3.20
N ASN A 21 -3.72 -6.54 -2.17
CA ASN A 21 -4.22 -6.33 -0.83
C ASN A 21 -3.07 -6.51 0.17
N ALA A 22 -2.80 -5.48 0.97
CA ALA A 22 -1.79 -5.47 2.01
C ALA A 22 -2.46 -5.38 3.38
N ARG A 23 -2.25 -6.39 4.23
CA ARG A 23 -2.67 -6.41 5.63
C ARG A 23 -1.47 -6.07 6.49
N ILE A 24 -1.60 -5.02 7.30
CA ILE A 24 -0.50 -4.45 8.07
C ILE A 24 -0.84 -4.51 9.56
N ARG A 25 0.15 -4.99 10.31
CA ARG A 25 0.20 -4.91 11.76
C ARG A 25 1.36 -3.98 12.12
N LEU A 26 1.04 -2.81 12.65
CA LEU A 26 2.01 -1.81 13.05
C LEU A 26 2.22 -1.89 14.57
N TYR A 27 3.46 -1.96 15.00
CA TYR A 27 3.86 -2.00 16.41
C TYR A 27 4.64 -0.73 16.76
N ALA A 28 4.30 -0.11 17.89
CA ALA A 28 4.99 1.07 18.42
C ALA A 28 6.30 0.69 19.13
N LYS A 29 7.19 0.02 18.40
CA LYS A 29 8.53 -0.35 18.85
C LYS A 29 9.50 -0.26 17.69
N LYS A 30 10.75 0.10 17.98
CA LYS A 30 11.85 0.05 17.00
C LYS A 30 12.05 -1.38 16.50
N GLY A 31 12.17 -1.55 15.19
CA GLY A 31 12.43 -2.85 14.58
C GLY A 31 12.25 -2.85 13.07
N PRO A 32 12.59 -3.97 12.41
CA PRO A 32 12.52 -4.07 10.96
C PRO A 32 11.08 -4.09 10.45
N ILE A 33 10.91 -3.66 9.19
CA ILE A 33 9.68 -3.86 8.43
C ILE A 33 9.80 -5.16 7.65
N ILE A 34 8.89 -6.10 7.93
CA ILE A 34 8.89 -7.44 7.33
C ILE A 34 7.68 -7.56 6.40
N VAL A 35 7.92 -7.96 5.15
CA VAL A 35 6.90 -8.20 4.12
C VAL A 35 6.97 -9.67 3.72
N ASN A 36 5.88 -10.42 3.93
CA ASN A 36 5.81 -11.85 3.61
C ASN A 36 7.02 -12.66 4.12
N ASP A 37 7.37 -12.45 5.39
CA ASP A 37 8.49 -13.10 6.09
C ASP A 37 9.90 -12.76 5.57
N LYS A 38 10.00 -11.76 4.69
CA LYS A 38 11.28 -11.24 4.18
C LYS A 38 11.46 -9.78 4.62
N PRO A 39 12.70 -9.29 4.78
CA PRO A 39 12.94 -7.87 5.01
C PRO A 39 12.45 -7.06 3.80
N ILE A 40 11.93 -5.85 4.05
CA ILE A 40 11.33 -5.02 3.00
C ILE A 40 12.29 -4.73 1.84
N GLU A 41 13.59 -4.60 2.13
CA GLU A 41 14.64 -4.34 1.15
C GLU A 41 14.86 -5.54 0.20
N ALA A 42 14.81 -6.77 0.72
CA ALA A 42 14.89 -7.96 -0.11
C ALA A 42 13.62 -8.21 -0.93
N TYR A 43 12.46 -7.74 -0.44
CA TYR A 43 11.19 -7.88 -1.16
C TYR A 43 11.02 -6.84 -2.27
N PHE A 44 11.49 -5.60 -2.05
CA PHE A 44 11.47 -4.50 -3.01
C PHE A 44 12.90 -3.99 -3.27
N PRO A 45 13.64 -4.62 -4.21
CA PRO A 45 15.06 -4.33 -4.39
C PRO A 45 15.37 -2.99 -5.09
N LEU A 46 14.39 -2.36 -5.75
CA LEU A 46 14.62 -1.10 -6.48
C LEU A 46 14.74 0.09 -5.52
N GLU A 47 15.73 0.95 -5.74
CA GLU A 47 15.92 2.17 -4.96
C GLU A 47 14.71 3.13 -5.05
N SER A 48 14.05 3.19 -6.21
CA SER A 48 12.81 3.96 -6.36
C SER A 48 11.69 3.46 -5.43
N HIS A 49 11.69 2.17 -5.07
CA HIS A 49 10.73 1.62 -4.12
C HIS A 49 11.06 2.00 -2.68
N LYS A 50 12.36 2.09 -2.35
CA LYS A 50 12.86 2.55 -1.05
C LYS A 50 12.35 3.92 -0.67
N ALA A 51 12.42 4.87 -1.58
CA ALA A 51 11.86 6.20 -1.37
C ALA A 51 10.35 6.17 -1.06
N LEU A 52 9.59 5.32 -1.75
CA LEU A 52 8.13 5.26 -1.65
C LEU A 52 7.64 4.63 -0.35
N TYR A 53 8.21 3.50 0.09
CA TYR A 53 7.75 2.89 1.35
C TYR A 53 8.23 3.64 2.60
N LEU A 54 9.29 4.44 2.50
CA LEU A 54 9.75 5.32 3.57
C LEU A 54 8.99 6.65 3.63
N GLU A 55 8.38 7.09 2.53
CA GLU A 55 7.60 8.34 2.45
C GLU A 55 6.61 8.55 3.62
N PRO A 56 5.72 7.59 3.97
CA PRO A 56 4.79 7.80 5.08
C PRO A 56 5.48 8.07 6.42
N PHE A 57 6.65 7.46 6.68
CA PHE A 57 7.43 7.68 7.90
C PHE A 57 8.22 8.98 7.89
N ARG A 58 8.68 9.42 6.71
CA ARG A 58 9.33 10.72 6.53
C ARG A 58 8.35 11.86 6.79
N VAL A 59 7.13 11.75 6.29
CA VAL A 59 6.07 12.76 6.45
C VAL A 59 5.63 12.92 7.91
N THR A 60 5.67 11.84 8.69
CA THR A 60 5.31 11.86 10.11
C THR A 60 6.51 12.03 11.04
N GLU A 61 7.73 12.16 10.51
CA GLU A 61 8.99 12.24 11.27
C GLU A 61 9.13 11.09 12.29
N THR A 62 8.61 9.92 11.95
CA THR A 62 8.59 8.74 12.83
C THR A 62 9.48 7.62 12.30
N LEU A 63 10.57 7.99 11.64
CA LEU A 63 11.64 7.05 11.30
C LEU A 63 12.14 6.38 12.60
N ASP A 64 12.37 5.07 12.55
CA ASP A 64 12.82 4.22 13.67
C ASP A 64 11.89 4.04 14.88
N ARG A 65 10.71 4.69 14.91
CA ARG A 65 9.77 4.54 16.04
C ARG A 65 8.87 3.31 15.94
N TYR A 66 8.65 2.84 14.72
CA TYR A 66 7.67 1.79 14.43
C TYR A 66 8.30 0.59 13.74
N SER A 67 7.74 -0.58 14.00
CA SER A 67 8.00 -1.82 13.26
C SER A 67 6.70 -2.33 12.67
N ALA A 68 6.78 -3.01 11.54
CA ALA A 68 5.59 -3.46 10.84
C ALA A 68 5.75 -4.89 10.33
N SER A 69 4.72 -5.71 10.53
CA SER A 69 4.56 -7.00 9.89
C SER A 69 3.46 -6.89 8.85
N ILE A 70 3.82 -7.18 7.60
CA ILE A 70 3.00 -6.92 6.42
C ILE A 70 2.81 -8.23 5.66
N ARG A 71 1.55 -8.60 5.41
CA ARG A 71 1.19 -9.69 4.50
C ARG A 71 0.54 -9.11 3.25
N VAL A 72 1.11 -9.41 2.09
CA VAL A 72 0.68 -8.86 0.80
C VAL A 72 0.37 -9.97 -0.17
N LEU A 73 -0.76 -9.85 -0.85
CA LEU A 73 -1.24 -10.81 -1.85
C LEU A 73 -1.77 -10.08 -3.09
N GLY A 74 -1.60 -10.69 -4.28
CA GLY A 74 -2.10 -10.20 -5.57
C GLY A 74 -1.24 -9.13 -6.25
N SER A 75 -1.52 -8.86 -7.54
CA SER A 75 -0.78 -7.93 -8.43
C SER A 75 0.75 -8.20 -8.54
N GLY A 76 1.44 -7.46 -9.42
CA GLY A 76 2.90 -7.38 -9.43
C GLY A 76 3.47 -6.39 -8.40
N GLN A 77 4.80 -6.34 -8.27
CA GLN A 77 5.54 -5.60 -7.24
C GLN A 77 5.12 -4.12 -7.09
N SER A 78 5.00 -3.37 -8.19
CA SER A 78 4.59 -1.94 -8.14
C SER A 78 3.17 -1.76 -7.57
N GLY A 79 2.25 -2.68 -7.88
CA GLY A 79 0.89 -2.65 -7.33
C GLY A 79 0.90 -2.98 -5.85
N GLN A 80 1.68 -3.98 -5.45
CA GLN A 80 1.88 -4.37 -4.06
C GLN A 80 2.50 -3.25 -3.22
N LEU A 81 3.55 -2.60 -3.72
CA LEU A 81 4.21 -1.47 -3.07
C LEU A 81 3.21 -0.35 -2.76
N GLY A 82 2.41 0.06 -3.75
CA GLY A 82 1.41 1.11 -3.52
C GLY A 82 0.31 0.70 -2.54
N ALA A 83 -0.03 -0.60 -2.47
CA ALA A 83 -0.93 -1.11 -1.43
C ALA A 83 -0.28 -1.03 -0.04
N VAL A 84 1.02 -1.36 0.07
CA VAL A 84 1.79 -1.26 1.32
C VAL A 84 1.86 0.18 1.81
N VAL A 85 2.26 1.12 0.95
CA VAL A 85 2.36 2.56 1.27
C VAL A 85 1.02 3.09 1.79
N HIS A 86 -0.06 2.83 1.06
CA HIS A 86 -1.40 3.27 1.46
C HIS A 86 -1.82 2.67 2.81
N GLY A 87 -1.52 1.40 3.04
CA GLY A 87 -1.85 0.75 4.30
C GLY A 87 -1.01 1.25 5.49
N LEU A 88 0.28 1.56 5.28
CA LEU A 88 1.17 2.13 6.30
C LEU A 88 0.68 3.52 6.71
N ALA A 89 0.33 4.37 5.75
CA ALA A 89 -0.25 5.69 6.02
C ALA A 89 -1.55 5.57 6.83
N ARG A 90 -2.42 4.58 6.51
CA ARG A 90 -3.63 4.32 7.31
C ARG A 90 -3.33 3.78 8.70
N ALA A 91 -2.26 3.00 8.89
CA ALA A 91 -1.84 2.53 10.20
C ALA A 91 -1.35 3.69 11.07
N LEU A 92 -0.49 4.55 10.52
CA LEU A 92 0.02 5.73 11.23
C LEU A 92 -1.09 6.71 11.61
N ALA A 93 -2.03 6.98 10.69
CA ALA A 93 -3.17 7.84 10.97
C ALA A 93 -4.14 7.27 12.04
N LYS A 94 -4.12 5.95 12.27
CA LYS A 94 -4.86 5.31 13.36
C LYS A 94 -4.08 5.26 14.67
N ALA A 95 -2.75 5.18 14.60
CA ALA A 95 -1.88 5.21 15.77
C ALA A 95 -1.99 6.57 16.45
N ASP A 96 -1.81 7.65 15.69
CA ASP A 96 -1.99 9.02 16.18
C ASP A 96 -2.82 9.86 15.20
N PRO A 97 -3.97 10.41 15.63
CA PRO A 97 -4.82 11.26 14.79
C PRO A 97 -4.11 12.50 14.23
N LYS A 98 -3.06 12.98 14.92
CA LYS A 98 -2.25 14.14 14.50
C LYS A 98 -1.58 13.94 13.14
N TYR A 99 -1.22 12.70 12.80
CA TYR A 99 -0.56 12.37 11.54
C TYR A 99 -1.52 12.39 10.34
N ARG A 100 -2.84 12.43 10.55
CA ARG A 100 -3.81 12.40 9.46
C ARG A 100 -3.68 13.62 8.53
N THR A 101 -3.47 14.80 9.09
CA THR A 101 -3.36 16.06 8.31
C THR A 101 -2.15 16.06 7.36
N PRO A 102 -0.91 15.82 7.82
CA PRO A 102 0.24 15.78 6.92
C PRO A 102 0.15 14.64 5.89
N LEU A 103 -0.33 13.46 6.29
CA LEU A 103 -0.52 12.33 5.37
C LEU A 103 -1.59 12.61 4.30
N LYS A 104 -2.66 13.34 4.65
CA LYS A 104 -3.69 13.77 3.70
C LYS A 104 -3.16 14.80 2.71
N LYS A 105 -2.38 15.79 3.18
CA LYS A 105 -1.75 16.81 2.33
C LYS A 105 -0.83 16.19 1.27
N ARG A 106 -0.12 15.12 1.63
CA ARG A 106 0.74 14.35 0.70
C ARG A 106 -0.01 13.32 -0.16
N GLY A 107 -1.33 13.17 0.01
CA GLY A 107 -2.16 12.27 -0.82
C GLY A 107 -2.05 10.77 -0.48
N LEU A 108 -1.36 10.39 0.60
CA LEU A 108 -1.08 8.98 0.95
C LEU A 108 -2.31 8.22 1.47
N LEU A 109 -3.30 8.95 1.98
CA LEU A 109 -4.57 8.39 2.46
C LEU A 109 -5.59 8.14 1.35
N THR A 110 -5.34 8.61 0.13
CA THR A 110 -6.23 8.39 -1.01
C THR A 110 -5.81 7.11 -1.72
N ARG A 111 -6.77 6.21 -1.94
CA ARG A 111 -6.52 5.00 -2.72
C ARG A 111 -6.41 5.37 -4.21
N ASP A 112 -5.35 4.92 -4.88
CA ASP A 112 -5.29 4.95 -6.35
C ASP A 112 -6.31 3.96 -6.93
N GLN A 113 -7.43 4.50 -7.42
CA GLN A 113 -8.56 3.74 -7.94
C GLN A 113 -8.37 3.25 -9.38
N ARG A 114 -7.30 3.70 -10.07
CA ARG A 114 -7.07 3.36 -11.48
C ARG A 114 -6.88 1.86 -11.65
N MET A 115 -7.64 1.27 -12.57
CA MET A 115 -7.59 -0.14 -12.93
C MET A 115 -7.56 -0.28 -14.45
N LYS A 116 -7.01 -1.40 -14.95
CA LYS A 116 -7.05 -1.70 -16.38
C LYS A 116 -8.52 -1.89 -16.78
N GLU A 117 -8.98 -1.11 -17.75
CA GLU A 117 -10.31 -1.28 -18.31
C GLU A 117 -10.42 -2.62 -19.04
N ARG A 118 -11.61 -3.21 -18.99
CA ARG A 118 -11.91 -4.44 -19.74
C ARG A 118 -11.78 -4.18 -21.25
N ARG A 119 -11.36 -5.21 -22.00
CA ARG A 119 -11.43 -5.20 -23.46
C ARG A 119 -12.89 -5.10 -23.91
N LYS A 120 -13.21 -4.12 -24.76
CA LYS A 120 -14.54 -3.97 -25.37
C LYS A 120 -14.59 -4.71 -26.72
N PRO A 121 -15.76 -5.24 -27.12
CA PRO A 121 -15.92 -5.84 -28.45
C PRO A 121 -15.58 -4.82 -29.54
N GLY A 122 -15.00 -5.29 -30.65
CA GLY A 122 -14.56 -4.42 -31.75
C GLY A 122 -13.21 -3.71 -31.55
N LEU A 123 -12.65 -3.72 -30.33
CA LEU A 123 -11.33 -3.13 -30.04
C LEU A 123 -10.22 -4.19 -29.99
N ALA A 124 -9.02 -3.81 -30.43
CA ALA A 124 -7.83 -4.65 -30.40
C ALA A 124 -7.34 -4.88 -28.96
N GLN A 125 -7.42 -3.85 -28.09
CA GLN A 125 -7.02 -3.91 -26.68
C GLN A 125 -8.02 -3.12 -25.78
N ALA A 126 -7.52 -2.27 -24.87
CA ALA A 126 -8.33 -1.35 -24.06
C ALA A 126 -8.96 -0.23 -24.93
N ALA A 127 -9.74 0.66 -24.31
CA ALA A 127 -10.69 1.59 -24.92
C ALA A 127 -10.24 2.47 -26.11
N ARG A 128 -8.95 2.54 -26.43
CA ARG A 128 -8.41 3.42 -27.49
C ARG A 128 -7.80 2.67 -28.68
N ALA A 129 -7.54 1.38 -28.56
CA ALA A 129 -6.93 0.60 -29.63
C ALA A 129 -8.01 0.12 -30.62
N ARG A 130 -8.38 0.98 -31.57
CA ARG A 130 -9.17 0.56 -32.73
C ARG A 130 -8.31 -0.34 -33.61
N LYS A 131 -8.91 -1.36 -34.21
CA LYS A 131 -8.24 -2.12 -35.26
C LYS A 131 -7.96 -1.17 -36.43
N GLN A 132 -6.79 -1.26 -37.05
CA GLN A 132 -6.48 -0.48 -38.24
C GLN A 132 -7.49 -0.87 -39.34
N SER A 133 -8.37 0.06 -39.71
CA SER A 133 -9.29 -0.10 -40.82
C SER A 133 -8.67 0.51 -42.07
N PRO A 134 -8.45 -0.26 -43.16
CA PRO A 134 -8.07 0.33 -44.43
C PRO A 134 -9.20 1.26 -44.91
N LYS A 135 -8.89 2.53 -45.18
CA LYS A 135 -9.78 3.43 -45.91
C LYS A 135 -9.54 3.14 -47.38
N ARG A 136 -10.46 2.45 -48.01
CA ARG A 136 -10.51 2.30 -49.47
C ARG A 136 -11.63 3.19 -49.99
#